data_AF-A0A429BJW2-F1
#
_entry.id   AF-A0A429BJW2-F1
#
_cell.length_a   1.000
_cell.length_b   1.000
_cell.length_c   1.000
_cell.angle_alpha   90.00
_cell.angle_beta   90.00
_cell.angle_gamma   90.00
#
_symmetry.space_group_name_H-M   'P 1'
#
loop_
_entity.id
_entity.type
_entity.pdbx_description
1 polymer ?
#
loop_
_entity_poly.entity_id
_entity_poly.type
_entity_poly.pdbx_seq_one_letter_code
_entity_poly.pdbx_strand_id
1 'polypeptide(L)'
;MTARTIVGEWIERCRERPPSNVIGQISKQVKLLLDDGIHPDHVRRGLAEWMTRSVHPSVLPSLVNSVMNTVPAARDTPRQSRSTTDERVAQAQALKEQFRTSPPQMIRGEIA
;
A
#
# COMPACT_ATOMS: atom_id res chain seq x y z
N MET A 1 -18.35 -8.25 -15.85
CA MET A 1 -17.64 -9.32 -15.10
C MET A 1 -18.46 -9.72 -13.89
N THR A 2 -18.57 -11.01 -13.51
CA THR A 2 -19.41 -11.44 -12.37
C THR A 2 -18.59 -12.03 -11.22
N ALA A 3 -19.15 -11.99 -10.01
CA ALA A 3 -18.55 -12.64 -8.84
C ALA A 3 -18.31 -14.14 -9.05
N ARG A 4 -19.27 -14.84 -9.68
CA ARG A 4 -19.17 -16.26 -10.02
C ARG A 4 -17.95 -16.56 -10.89
N THR A 5 -17.68 -15.71 -11.87
CA THR A 5 -16.52 -15.87 -12.76
C THR A 5 -15.21 -15.75 -11.98
N ILE A 6 -15.04 -14.71 -11.16
CA ILE A 6 -13.82 -14.50 -10.36
C ILE A 6 -13.61 -15.64 -9.34
N VAL A 7 -14.68 -16.11 -8.72
CA VAL A 7 -14.62 -17.25 -7.77
C VAL A 7 -14.26 -18.54 -8.50
N GLY A 8 -14.78 -18.78 -9.71
CA GLY A 8 -14.41 -19.91 -10.56
C GLY A 8 -12.91 -19.91 -10.88
N GLU A 9 -12.40 -18.78 -11.38
CA GLU A 9 -10.97 -18.57 -11.65
C GLU A 9 -10.09 -18.81 -10.41
N TRP A 10 -10.60 -18.51 -9.21
CA TRP A 10 -9.89 -18.78 -7.96
C TRP A 10 -9.88 -20.27 -7.60
N ILE A 11 -11.03 -20.94 -7.69
CA ILE A 11 -11.13 -22.38 -7.39
C ILE A 11 -10.24 -23.19 -8.35
N GLU A 12 -10.20 -22.82 -9.64
CA GLU A 12 -9.35 -23.46 -10.65
C GLU A 12 -7.84 -23.34 -10.35
N ARG A 13 -7.42 -22.31 -9.61
CA ARG A 13 -6.03 -22.13 -9.19
C ARG A 13 -5.69 -22.85 -7.89
N CYS A 14 -6.68 -23.28 -7.11
CA CYS A 14 -6.44 -24.05 -5.90
C CYS A 14 -6.02 -25.48 -6.26
N ARG A 15 -4.94 -25.97 -5.64
CA ARG A 15 -4.50 -27.37 -5.82
C ARG A 15 -5.58 -28.38 -5.44
N GLU A 16 -6.29 -28.08 -4.36
CA GLU A 16 -7.40 -28.87 -3.85
C GLU A 16 -8.60 -27.94 -3.68
N ARG A 17 -9.81 -28.47 -3.92
CA ARG A 17 -11.03 -27.68 -3.78
C ARG A 17 -11.17 -27.19 -2.33
N PRO A 18 -11.30 -25.87 -2.09
CA PRO A 18 -11.47 -25.35 -0.74
C PRO A 18 -12.78 -25.82 -0.10
N PRO A 19 -12.86 -25.83 1.25
CA PRO A 19 -14.10 -26.13 1.97
C PRO A 19 -15.27 -25.21 1.57
N SER A 20 -16.50 -25.75 1.54
CA SER A 20 -17.69 -25.03 1.06
C SER A 20 -18.00 -23.74 1.82
N ASN A 21 -17.71 -23.68 3.13
CA ASN A 21 -17.86 -22.47 3.93
C ASN A 21 -16.88 -21.36 3.50
N VAL A 22 -15.64 -21.72 3.17
CA VAL A 22 -14.63 -20.78 2.66
C VAL A 22 -15.06 -20.26 1.28
N ILE A 23 -15.52 -21.15 0.39
CA ILE A 23 -16.04 -20.76 -0.92
C ILE A 23 -17.22 -19.81 -0.78
N GLY A 24 -18.17 -20.11 0.11
CA GLY A 24 -19.32 -19.26 0.38
C GLY A 24 -18.92 -17.88 0.89
N GLN A 25 -17.99 -17.82 1.84
CA GLN A 25 -17.51 -16.55 2.38
C GLN A 25 -16.78 -15.72 1.33
N ILE A 26 -15.87 -16.30 0.55
CA ILE A 26 -15.18 -15.60 -0.54
C ILE A 26 -16.19 -15.10 -1.58
N SER A 27 -17.16 -15.93 -1.97
CA SER A 27 -18.21 -15.53 -2.92
C SER A 27 -19.01 -14.33 -2.43
N LYS A 28 -19.38 -14.31 -1.15
CA LYS A 28 -20.07 -13.18 -0.52
C LYS A 28 -19.20 -11.91 -0.55
N GLN A 29 -17.93 -12.00 -0.16
CA GLN A 29 -17.04 -10.84 -0.14
C GLN A 29 -16.77 -10.29 -1.55
N VAL A 30 -16.51 -11.16 -2.53
CA VAL A 30 -16.31 -10.76 -3.94
C VAL A 30 -17.57 -10.07 -4.48
N LYS A 31 -18.76 -10.58 -4.18
CA LYS A 31 -20.01 -9.95 -4.58
C LYS A 31 -20.15 -8.55 -3.99
N LEU A 32 -19.94 -8.40 -2.68
CA LEU A 32 -20.02 -7.09 -2.02
C LEU A 32 -19.06 -6.07 -2.63
N LEU A 33 -17.81 -6.46 -2.88
CA LEU A 33 -16.81 -5.58 -3.51
C LEU A 33 -17.23 -5.13 -4.91
N LEU A 34 -17.81 -6.03 -5.72
CA LEU A 34 -18.30 -5.66 -7.05
C LEU A 34 -19.56 -4.79 -6.98
N ASP A 35 -20.45 -5.06 -6.02
CA ASP A 35 -21.65 -4.26 -5.78
C ASP A 35 -21.28 -2.83 -5.30
N ASP A 36 -20.17 -2.68 -4.57
CA ASP A 36 -19.56 -1.39 -4.19
C ASP A 36 -18.86 -0.66 -5.36
N GLY A 37 -18.84 -1.25 -6.55
CA GLY A 37 -18.23 -0.66 -7.75
C GLY A 37 -16.72 -0.84 -7.85
N ILE A 38 -16.11 -1.69 -7.02
CA ILE A 38 -14.67 -1.96 -7.11
C ILE A 38 -14.35 -2.70 -8.41
N HIS A 39 -13.35 -2.20 -9.15
CA HIS A 39 -12.96 -2.81 -10.43
C HIS A 39 -12.56 -4.29 -10.25
N PRO A 40 -13.04 -5.22 -11.11
CA PRO A 40 -12.76 -6.65 -11.00
C PRO A 40 -11.28 -7.01 -10.87
N ASP A 41 -10.40 -6.24 -11.51
CA ASP A 41 -8.96 -6.50 -11.44
C ASP A 41 -8.35 -6.19 -10.08
N HIS A 42 -8.87 -5.20 -9.35
CA HIS A 42 -8.45 -4.97 -7.96
C HIS A 42 -8.90 -6.12 -7.05
N VAL A 43 -10.10 -6.64 -7.27
CA VAL A 43 -10.62 -7.81 -6.54
C VAL A 43 -9.76 -9.04 -6.79
N ARG A 44 -9.40 -9.32 -8.06
CA ARG A 44 -8.51 -10.44 -8.41
C ARG A 44 -7.13 -10.32 -7.77
N ARG A 45 -6.54 -9.12 -7.82
CA ARG A 45 -5.23 -8.86 -7.20
C ARG A 45 -5.28 -9.04 -5.68
N GLY A 46 -6.32 -8.52 -5.01
CA GLY A 46 -6.51 -8.73 -3.57
C GLY A 46 -6.75 -10.21 -3.21
N LEU A 47 -7.46 -10.95 -4.05
CA LEU A 47 -7.67 -12.39 -3.86
C LEU A 47 -6.39 -13.20 -4.07
N ALA A 48 -5.56 -12.83 -5.06
CA ALA A 48 -4.23 -13.41 -5.25
C ALA A 48 -3.32 -13.15 -4.05
N GLU A 49 -3.27 -11.91 -3.56
CA GLU A 49 -2.54 -11.55 -2.33
C GLU A 49 -3.02 -12.35 -1.12
N TRP A 50 -4.34 -12.49 -0.96
CA TRP A 50 -4.92 -13.27 0.13
C TRP A 50 -4.46 -14.73 0.10
N MET A 51 -4.41 -15.36 -1.08
CA MET A 51 -3.97 -16.76 -1.21
C MET A 51 -2.50 -16.99 -0.81
N THR A 52 -1.67 -15.95 -0.82
CA THR A 52 -0.28 -16.05 -0.36
C THR A 52 -0.15 -16.03 1.18
N ARG A 53 -1.25 -15.75 1.89
CA ARG A 53 -1.27 -15.51 3.34
C ARG A 53 -2.17 -16.52 4.05
N SER A 54 -1.71 -17.06 5.17
CA SER A 54 -2.51 -17.95 6.03
C SER A 54 -3.46 -17.15 6.94
N VAL A 55 -4.44 -16.44 6.36
CA VAL A 55 -5.37 -15.54 7.09
C VAL A 55 -6.84 -15.79 6.73
N HIS A 56 -7.74 -15.42 7.65
CA HIS A 56 -9.18 -15.67 7.52
C HIS A 56 -9.81 -14.92 6.31
N PRO A 57 -10.75 -15.53 5.54
CA PRO A 57 -11.34 -14.93 4.33
C PRO A 57 -11.98 -13.54 4.52
N SER A 58 -12.47 -13.22 5.71
CA SER A 58 -13.08 -11.90 6.00
C SER A 58 -12.12 -10.72 5.88
N VAL A 59 -10.81 -10.95 5.79
CA VAL A 59 -9.83 -9.87 5.57
C VAL A 59 -9.70 -9.47 4.10
N LEU A 60 -10.36 -10.19 3.17
CA LEU A 60 -10.27 -9.92 1.73
C LEU A 60 -10.57 -8.46 1.36
N PRO A 61 -11.63 -7.79 1.88
CA PRO A 61 -11.89 -6.39 1.58
C PRO A 61 -10.71 -5.47 1.96
N SER A 62 -10.09 -5.72 3.12
CA SER A 62 -8.93 -4.95 3.58
C SER A 62 -7.70 -5.17 2.69
N LEU A 63 -7.50 -6.38 2.17
CA LEU A 63 -6.42 -6.67 1.22
C LEU A 63 -6.66 -5.99 -0.13
N VAL A 64 -7.90 -6.00 -0.62
CA VAL A 64 -8.27 -5.26 -1.84
C VAL A 64 -8.03 -3.77 -1.65
N ASN A 65 -8.46 -3.19 -0.53
CA ASN A 65 -8.17 -1.81 -0.17
C ASN A 65 -6.65 -1.55 -0.15
N SER A 66 -5.86 -2.44 0.44
CA SER A 66 -4.39 -2.31 0.44
C SER A 66 -3.83 -2.31 -0.98
N VAL A 67 -4.28 -3.21 -1.85
CA VAL A 67 -3.82 -3.34 -3.23
C VAL A 67 -4.20 -2.11 -4.07
N MET A 68 -5.38 -1.55 -3.85
CA MET A 68 -5.82 -0.31 -4.49
C MET A 68 -4.96 0.89 -4.09
N ASN A 69 -4.60 0.96 -2.81
CA ASN A 69 -3.83 2.07 -2.25
C ASN A 69 -2.32 1.80 -2.19
N THR A 70 -1.86 0.67 -2.75
CA THR A 70 -0.43 0.39 -2.85
C THR A 70 0.12 1.33 -3.91
N VAL A 71 0.78 2.39 -3.47
CA VAL A 71 1.56 3.25 -4.33
C VAL A 71 2.61 2.36 -5.00
N PRO A 72 2.65 2.26 -6.35
CA PRO A 72 3.76 1.62 -7.04
C PRO A 72 5.01 2.28 -6.48
N ALA A 73 5.93 1.51 -5.91
CA ALA A 73 7.17 2.06 -5.39
C ALA A 73 7.72 3.00 -6.47
N ALA A 74 7.69 4.30 -6.19
CA ALA A 74 8.11 5.29 -7.15
C ALA A 74 9.51 4.87 -7.59
N ARG A 75 9.67 4.60 -8.88
CA ARG A 75 11.00 4.51 -9.49
C ARG A 75 11.73 5.77 -9.05
N ASP A 76 12.77 5.59 -8.24
CA ASP A 76 13.75 6.61 -7.87
C ASP A 76 13.18 7.97 -7.41
N THR A 77 12.34 7.95 -6.38
CA THR A 77 12.43 9.05 -5.41
C THR A 77 13.16 8.50 -4.19
N PRO A 78 14.21 9.17 -3.68
CA PRO A 78 14.84 8.73 -2.46
C PRO A 78 13.75 8.69 -1.41
N ARG A 79 13.38 7.47 -1.03
CA ARG A 79 12.56 7.18 0.13
C ARG A 79 13.18 8.02 1.23
N GLN A 80 12.48 9.05 1.69
CA GLN A 80 12.74 9.59 3.01
C GLN A 80 12.48 8.41 3.94
N SER A 81 13.54 7.65 4.19
CA SER A 81 13.56 6.58 5.15
C SER A 81 12.99 7.15 6.43
N ARG A 82 12.22 6.32 7.14
CA ARG A 82 11.83 6.61 8.51
C ARG A 82 13.13 6.87 9.26
N SER A 83 13.45 8.15 9.41
CA SER A 83 14.75 8.57 9.88
C SER A 83 14.77 8.21 11.36
N THR A 84 15.73 7.39 11.75
CA THR A 84 15.97 7.15 13.17
C THR A 84 16.35 8.47 13.81
N THR A 85 16.01 8.65 15.08
CA THR A 85 16.26 9.91 15.82
C THR A 85 17.71 10.39 15.66
N ASP A 86 18.67 9.46 15.59
CA ASP A 86 20.09 9.74 15.42
C ASP A 86 20.42 10.48 14.11
N GLU A 87 19.78 10.12 13.00
CA GLU A 87 20.00 10.76 11.69
C GLU A 87 19.46 12.19 11.68
N ARG A 88 18.34 12.46 12.37
CA ARG A 88 17.76 13.81 12.47
C ARG A 88 18.62 14.72 13.34
N VAL A 89 19.19 14.18 14.42
CA VAL A 89 20.13 14.90 15.30
C VAL A 89 21.41 15.24 14.54
N ALA A 90 21.98 14.29 13.80
CA ALA A 90 23.16 14.52 12.99
C ALA A 90 22.93 15.58 11.90
N GLN A 91 21.79 15.53 11.20
CA GLN A 91 21.43 16.56 10.21
C GLN A 91 21.24 17.94 10.84
N ALA A 92 20.63 18.01 12.02
CA ALA A 92 20.45 19.28 12.73
C ALA A 92 21.78 19.88 13.20
N GLN A 93 22.74 19.04 13.60
CA GLN A 93 24.10 19.49 13.96
C GLN A 93 24.86 20.00 12.73
N ALA A 94 24.82 19.26 11.61
CA ALA A 94 25.45 19.68 10.36
C ALA A 94 24.90 21.03 9.85
N LEU A 95 23.58 21.25 9.95
CA LEU A 95 22.97 22.52 9.58
C LEU A 95 23.47 23.67 10.48
N LYS A 96 23.56 23.46 11.80
CA LYS A 96 24.11 24.46 12.73
C LYS A 96 25.56 24.80 12.40
N GLU A 97 26.37 23.82 12.02
CA GLU A 97 27.76 24.04 11.60
C GLU A 97 27.85 24.80 10.27
N GLN A 98 26.98 24.50 9.31
CA GLN A 98 26.89 25.28 8.07
C GLN A 98 26.52 26.75 8.34
N PHE A 99 25.55 27.01 9.21
CA PHE A 99 25.19 28.39 9.61
C PHE A 99 26.32 29.10 10.37
N ARG A 100 27.14 28.37 11.12
CA ARG A 100 28.31 28.91 11.81
C ARG A 100 29.42 29.28 10.83
N THR A 101 29.62 28.48 9.78
CA THR A 101 30.70 28.67 8.79
C THR A 101 30.29 29.62 7.66
N SER A 102 29.00 29.73 7.36
CA SER A 102 28.44 30.67 6.37
C SER A 102 27.23 31.36 6.99
N PRO A 103 27.45 32.44 7.76
CA PRO A 103 26.36 33.27 8.25
C PRO A 103 25.54 33.76 7.07
N PRO A 104 24.20 33.76 7.15
CA PRO A 104 23.38 34.31 6.09
C PRO A 104 23.82 35.76 5.85
N GLN A 105 24.17 36.08 4.61
CA GLN A 105 24.47 37.44 4.20
C GLN A 105 23.18 38.24 4.41
N MET A 106 23.06 38.89 5.58
CA MET A 106 22.03 39.89 5.83
C MET A 106 22.24 40.96 4.78
N ILE A 107 21.31 41.06 3.84
CA ILE A 107 21.28 42.11 2.83
C ILE A 107 21.33 43.42 3.61
N ARG A 108 22.52 44.04 3.63
CA ARG A 108 22.72 45.34 4.24
C ARG A 108 21.90 46.29 3.39
N GLY A 109 20.76 46.73 3.91
CA GLY A 109 20.00 47.82 3.33
C GLY A 109 20.91 49.04 3.22
N GLU A 110 21.42 49.28 2.03
CA GLU A 110 22.01 50.55 1.64
C GLU A 110 20.88 51.49 1.25
N ILE A 111 20.63 52.43 2.16
CA ILE A 111 20.34 53.86 1.99
C ILE A 111 19.49 54.33 0.78
N ALA A 112 18.44 55.07 1.10
CA ALA A 112 18.19 56.39 0.53
C ALA A 112 17.68 57.31 1.65
#